data_AF-A0AA97CQ97-F1
#
_entry.id   AF-A0AA97CQ97-F1
#
_cell.length_a   1.000
_cell.length_b   1.000
_cell.length_c   1.000
_cell.angle_alpha   90.00
_cell.angle_beta   90.00
_cell.angle_gamma   90.00
#
_symmetry.space_group_name_H-M   'P 1'
#
loop_
_entity.id
_entity.type
_entity.pdbx_description
1 polymer ?
#
loop_
_entity_poly.entity_id
_entity_poly.type
_entity_poly.pdbx_seq_one_letter_code
_entity_poly.pdbx_strand_id
1 'polypeptide(L)' 'MKINTTGLTTGQSFAILAVCMIAALSISFFVSWCLLHIWNWFADSAGFDLAISINWGTVVGLSVILWVLKSIFGKKE' A
#
# COMPACT_ATOMS: atom_id res chain seq x y z
N MET A 1 19.46 24.97 -27.87
CA MET A 1 18.95 25.12 -26.48
C MET A 1 19.77 24.18 -25.60
N LYS A 2 20.72 24.70 -24.80
CA LYS A 2 21.53 23.87 -23.88
C LYS A 2 20.67 23.56 -22.66
N ILE A 3 20.19 22.33 -22.56
CA ILE A 3 19.50 21.86 -21.35
C ILE A 3 20.60 21.62 -20.31
N ASN A 4 20.72 22.55 -19.36
CA ASN A 4 21.56 22.35 -18.18
C ASN A 4 20.90 21.26 -17.33
N THR A 5 21.43 20.05 -17.37
CA THR A 5 21.12 19.01 -16.39
C THR A 5 21.74 19.43 -15.06
N THR A 6 21.00 20.22 -14.28
CA THR A 6 21.28 20.46 -12.86
C THR A 6 21.22 19.11 -12.16
N GLY A 7 22.38 18.52 -11.87
CA GLY A 7 22.49 17.31 -11.08
C GLY A 7 21.83 17.53 -9.72
N LEU A 8 20.88 16.68 -9.35
CA LEU A 8 20.19 16.76 -8.08
C LEU A 8 21.22 16.61 -6.95
N THR A 9 21.18 17.50 -5.95
CA THR A 9 22.06 17.37 -4.79
C THR A 9 21.66 16.14 -3.99
N THR A 10 22.62 15.50 -3.31
CA THR A 10 22.37 14.28 -2.52
C THR A 10 21.18 14.44 -1.57
N GLY A 11 21.03 15.61 -0.92
CA GLY A 11 19.92 15.90 -0.02
C GLY A 11 18.56 15.98 -0.71
N GLN A 12 18.49 16.50 -1.95
CA GLN A 12 17.25 16.52 -2.72
C GLN A 12 16.85 15.12 -3.18
N SER A 13 17.81 14.26 -3.53
CA SER A 13 17.53 12.87 -3.93
C SER A 13 16.94 12.06 -2.77
N PHE A 14 17.46 12.23 -1.55
CA PHE A 14 16.90 11.61 -0.35
C PHE A 14 15.49 12.11 -0.03
N ALA A 15 15.23 13.42 -0.18
CA ALA A 15 13.91 13.99 0.06
C ALA A 15 12.86 13.42 -0.92
N ILE A 16 13.20 13.30 -2.20
CA ILE A 16 12.31 12.70 -3.21
C ILE A 16 12.06 11.23 -2.90
N LEU A 17 13.10 10.46 -2.54
CA LEU A 17 12.95 9.06 -2.17
C LEU A 17 12.01 8.89 -0.96
N ALA A 18 12.16 9.73 0.07
CA ALA A 18 11.28 9.70 1.23
C ALA A 18 9.81 9.97 0.85
N VAL A 19 9.55 10.97 0.00
CA VAL A 19 8.20 11.27 -0.50
C VAL A 19 7.64 10.08 -1.29
N CYS A 20 8.43 9.48 -2.17
CA CYS A 20 8.01 8.30 -2.94
C CYS A 20 7.67 7.11 -2.03
N MET A 21 8.46 6.87 -0.98
CA MET A 21 8.20 5.80 -0.01
C MET A 21 6.92 6.04 0.77
N ILE A 22 6.68 7.27 1.23
CA ILE A 22 5.44 7.63 1.92
C ILE A 22 4.23 7.46 1.00
N ALA A 23 4.34 7.89 -0.27
CA ALA A 23 3.28 7.72 -1.26
C ALA A 23 3.00 6.24 -1.56
N ALA A 24 4.02 5.41 -1.67
CA ALA A 24 3.84 3.98 -1.89
C ALA A 24 3.14 3.29 -0.72
N LEU A 25 3.51 3.66 0.52
CA LEU A 25 2.88 3.13 1.73
C LEU A 25 1.43 3.60 1.87
N SER A 26 1.14 4.87 1.59
CA SER A 26 -0.23 5.40 1.68
C SER A 26 -1.17 4.75 0.67
N ILE A 27 -0.71 4.52 -0.57
CA ILE A 27 -1.47 3.77 -1.58
C ILE A 27 -1.72 2.33 -1.09
N SER A 28 -0.71 1.67 -0.53
CA SER A 28 -0.85 0.30 -0.04
C SER A 28 -1.87 0.20 1.10
N PHE A 29 -1.85 1.14 2.05
CA PHE A 29 -2.84 1.20 3.12
C PHE A 29 -4.24 1.52 2.61
N PHE A 30 -4.37 2.41 1.63
CA PHE A 30 -5.65 2.73 1.01
C PHE A 30 -6.26 1.52 0.31
N VAL A 31 -5.46 0.74 -0.43
CA VAL A 31 -5.90 -0.50 -1.07
C VAL A 31 -6.40 -1.50 -0.02
N SER A 32 -5.63 -1.75 1.05
CA SER A 32 -6.04 -2.63 2.14
C SER A 32 -7.35 -2.18 2.81
N TRP A 33 -7.53 -0.87 2.99
CA TRP A 33 -8.77 -0.30 3.52
C TRP A 33 -9.96 -0.60 2.61
N CYS A 34 -9.83 -0.37 1.30
CA CYS A 34 -10.87 -0.70 0.33
C CYS A 34 -11.20 -2.20 0.32
N LEU A 35 -10.19 -3.08 0.35
CA LEU A 35 -10.43 -4.52 0.38
C LEU A 35 -11.22 -4.97 1.63
N LEU A 36 -10.93 -4.40 2.80
CA LEU A 36 -11.67 -4.69 4.02
C LEU A 36 -13.13 -4.24 3.93
N HIS A 37 -13.39 -3.06 3.36
CA HIS A 37 -14.76 -2.61 3.12
C HIS A 37 -15.52 -3.51 2.14
N ILE A 38 -14.88 -3.91 1.04
CA ILE A 38 -15.46 -4.82 0.06
C ILE A 38 -15.74 -6.19 0.70
N TRP A 39 -14.81 -6.70 1.51
CA TRP A 39 -15.00 -7.95 2.25
C TRP A 39 -16.18 -7.87 3.19
N ASN A 40 -16.29 -6.80 4.00
CA ASN A 40 -17.41 -6.64 4.91
C ASN A 40 -18.74 -6.54 4.18
N TRP A 41 -18.78 -5.82 3.06
CA TRP A 41 -19.99 -5.72 2.25
C TRP A 41 -20.38 -7.07 1.63
N PHE A 42 -19.40 -7.85 1.20
CA PHE A 42 -19.60 -9.23 0.74
C PHE A 42 -20.10 -10.16 1.85
N ALA A 43 -19.46 -10.11 3.03
CA ALA A 43 -19.82 -10.93 4.18
C ALA A 43 -21.26 -10.65 4.64
N ASP A 44 -21.64 -9.36 4.72
CA ASP A 44 -23.00 -8.92 5.03
C ASP A 44 -24.02 -9.44 4.00
N SER A 45 -23.71 -9.28 2.71
CA SER A 45 -24.58 -9.74 1.62
C SER A 45 -24.74 -11.27 1.57
N ALA A 46 -23.72 -12.01 2.01
CA ALA A 46 -23.75 -13.47 2.08
C ALA A 46 -24.37 -14.01 3.38
N GLY A 47 -24.69 -13.14 4.35
CA GLY A 47 -25.15 -13.53 5.67
C GLY A 47 -24.07 -14.23 6.52
N PHE A 48 -22.79 -14.02 6.18
CA PHE A 48 -21.68 -14.54 6.97
C PHE A 48 -21.41 -13.62 8.17
N ASP A 49 -21.38 -14.18 9.37
CA ASP A 49 -20.89 -13.50 10.58
C ASP A 49 -19.35 -13.45 10.62
N LEU A 50 -18.75 -13.03 9.50
CA LEU A 50 -17.30 -12.90 9.31
C LEU A 50 -16.89 -11.47 8.95
N ALA A 51 -17.74 -10.50 9.30
CA ALA A 51 -17.42 -9.09 9.17
C ALA A 51 -16.24 -8.74 10.10
N ILE A 52 -15.20 -8.14 9.53
CA ILE A 52 -13.99 -7.76 10.26
C ILE A 52 -14.14 -6.31 10.71
N SER A 53 -13.87 -6.02 11.99
CA SER A 53 -13.84 -4.63 12.46
C SER A 53 -12.74 -3.85 11.75
N ILE A 54 -13.09 -2.81 10.99
CA ILE A 54 -12.14 -2.00 10.22
C ILE A 54 -11.45 -1.03 11.17
N ASN A 55 -10.24 -1.40 11.62
CA ASN A 55 -9.33 -0.55 12.36
C ASN A 55 -7.96 -0.44 11.67
N TRP A 56 -7.12 0.49 12.12
CA TRP A 56 -5.78 0.68 11.57
C TRP A 56 -4.88 -0.56 11.71
N GLY A 57 -5.03 -1.34 12.79
CA GLY A 57 -4.34 -2.61 12.98
C GLY A 57 -4.70 -3.67 11.95
N THR A 58 -5.99 -3.81 11.59
CA THR A 58 -6.44 -4.73 10.53
C THR A 58 -5.95 -4.29 9.14
N VAL A 59 -5.88 -2.99 8.89
CA VAL A 59 -5.39 -2.43 7.63
C VAL A 59 -3.89 -2.64 7.49
N VAL A 60 -3.12 -2.38 8.56
CA VAL A 60 -1.69 -2.67 8.61
C VAL A 60 -1.44 -4.18 8.48
N GLY A 61 -2.19 -4.99 9.22
CA GLY A 61 -2.09 -6.46 9.17
C GLY A 61 -2.34 -7.00 7.77
N LEU A 62 -3.43 -6.58 7.12
CA LEU A 62 -3.72 -6.98 5.73
C LEU A 62 -2.63 -6.51 4.76
N SER A 63 -2.11 -5.30 4.93
CA SER A 63 -1.02 -4.77 4.09
C SER A 63 0.26 -5.59 4.23
N VAL A 64 0.61 -6.01 5.45
CA VAL A 64 1.76 -6.89 5.69
C VAL A 64 1.54 -8.27 5.07
N ILE A 65 0.34 -8.84 5.21
CA ILE A 65 -0.01 -10.14 4.60
C ILE A 65 0.10 -10.05 3.08
N LEU A 66 -0.45 -9.01 2.45
CA LEU A 66 -0.35 -8.77 1.01
C LEU A 66 1.10 -8.59 0.57
N TRP A 67 1.92 -7.90 1.36
CA TRP A 67 3.34 -7.74 1.09
C TRP A 67 4.11 -9.06 1.16
N VAL A 68 3.85 -9.90 2.17
CA VAL A 68 4.42 -11.24 2.30
C VAL A 68 3.97 -12.14 1.15
N LEU A 69 2.67 -12.15 0.83
CA LEU A 69 2.12 -12.87 -0.33
C LEU A 69 2.80 -12.44 -1.62
N LYS A 70 2.97 -11.14 -1.84
CA LYS A 70 3.71 -10.62 -2.99
C LYS A 70 5.19 -11.02 -2.96
N SER A 71 5.81 -11.15 -1.79
CA SER A 71 7.19 -11.60 -1.71
C SER A 71 7.36 -13.10 -2.01
N ILE A 72 6.37 -13.92 -1.66
CA ILE A 72 6.40 -15.38 -1.89
C ILE A 72 5.95 -15.72 -3.32
N PHE A 73 4.83 -15.16 -3.74
CA PHE A 73 4.17 -15.46 -5.01
C PHE A 73 4.48 -14.45 -6.12
N GLY A 74 5.11 -13.32 -5.79
CA GLY A 74 5.55 -12.36 -6.79
C GLY A 74 6.58 -13.00 -7.69
N LYS A 75 6.24 -13.10 -8.97
CA LYS A 75 7.19 -13.46 -10.01
C LYS A 75 8.43 -12.57 -9.89
N LYS A 76 9.59 -13.20 -9.73
CA LYS A 76 10.90 -12.59 -9.98
C LYS A 76 11.01 -12.49 -11.49
N GLU A 77 10.53 -11.39 -12.06
CA GLU A 77 10.94 -10.97 -13.40
C GLU A 77 12.28 -10.23 -13.32
#